data_AF-A0A3A9F3U7-F1
#
_entry.id   AF-A0A3A9F3U7-F1
#
_cell.length_a   1.000
_cell.length_b   1.000
_cell.length_c   1.000
_cell.angle_alpha   90.00
_cell.angle_beta   90.00
_cell.angle_gamma   90.00
#
_symmetry.space_group_name_H-M   'P 1'
#
loop_
_entity.id
_entity.type
_entity.pdbx_description
1 polymer ?
#
loop_
_entity_poly.entity_id
_entity_poly.type
_entity_poly.pdbx_seq_one_letter_code
_entity_poly.pdbx_strand_id
1 'polypeptide(L)'
;MSGKDWHNAGGSVGLFHAVGITPEASSLEAALQGLEPEFTNIVHPEDILSTKRELTNAANEHVDLVLVGCPHASYTEMQSILELMNGKIVKEGTLFWLQTGQAEKDLARRSGLLKALEDLGIFIMQDSCINNFPMKNQGFKTIVTNSGKMAHYAPGTTEGNVEL
;
A
#
# COMPACT_ATOMS: atom_id res chain seq x y z
N MET A 1 18.05 -20.54 20.94
CA MET A 1 18.31 -19.28 20.22
C MET A 1 17.23 -19.13 19.15
N SER A 2 16.50 -18.03 19.19
CA SER A 2 15.25 -17.78 18.47
C SER A 2 15.45 -17.56 16.98
N GLY A 3 14.87 -18.42 16.14
CA GLY A 3 14.46 -18.07 14.79
C GLY A 3 13.16 -17.30 14.88
N LYS A 4 13.21 -15.96 14.78
CA LYS A 4 12.02 -15.17 14.51
C LYS A 4 11.81 -15.19 13.01
N ASP A 5 10.77 -15.90 12.59
CA ASP A 5 10.29 -15.92 11.22
C ASP A 5 9.92 -14.49 10.82
N TRP A 6 10.75 -13.90 9.97
CA TRP A 6 10.42 -12.67 9.29
C TRP A 6 9.34 -13.02 8.27
N HIS A 7 8.10 -12.62 8.52
CA HIS A 7 7.02 -12.65 7.53
C HIS A 7 7.25 -11.55 6.48
N ASN A 8 8.32 -11.68 5.71
CA ASN A 8 8.43 -11.04 4.41
C ASN A 8 7.44 -11.74 3.46
N ALA A 9 6.94 -11.05 2.42
CA ALA A 9 6.34 -11.80 1.30
C ALA A 9 7.38 -12.82 0.85
N GLY A 10 7.01 -14.09 0.82
CA GLY A 10 7.76 -15.05 0.03
C GLY A 10 7.76 -14.54 -1.40
N GLY A 11 8.87 -13.94 -1.84
CA GLY A 11 9.12 -13.59 -3.24
C GLY A 11 9.35 -14.84 -4.07
N SER A 12 8.43 -15.81 -3.98
CA SER A 12 8.58 -17.14 -4.58
C SER A 12 8.16 -17.18 -6.05
N VAL A 13 7.85 -16.03 -6.66
CA VAL A 13 7.71 -15.91 -8.11
C VAL A 13 9.00 -15.30 -8.62
N GLY A 14 9.94 -16.15 -9.04
CA GLY A 14 11.29 -15.72 -9.43
C GLY A 14 11.32 -14.77 -10.64
N LEU A 15 10.26 -14.75 -11.45
CA LEU A 15 10.12 -13.91 -12.64
C LEU A 15 8.64 -13.86 -13.09
N PHE A 16 8.16 -12.70 -13.54
CA PHE A 16 6.86 -12.58 -14.22
C PHE A 16 7.03 -11.83 -15.53
N HIS A 17 6.23 -12.18 -16.54
CA HIS A 17 6.17 -11.46 -17.81
C HIS A 17 4.83 -10.72 -17.92
N ALA A 18 4.87 -9.42 -18.17
CA ALA A 18 3.71 -8.65 -18.59
C ALA A 18 3.70 -8.56 -20.12
N VAL A 19 2.77 -9.27 -20.76
CA VAL A 19 2.68 -9.36 -22.23
C VAL A 19 2.57 -7.95 -22.84
N GLY A 20 3.43 -7.66 -23.81
CA GLY A 20 3.51 -6.35 -24.49
C GLY A 20 4.27 -5.26 -23.72
N ILE A 21 4.68 -5.52 -22.47
CA ILE A 21 5.46 -4.58 -21.65
C ILE A 21 6.88 -5.11 -21.45
N THR A 22 7.00 -6.38 -21.10
CA THR A 22 8.28 -7.04 -20.84
C THR A 22 8.97 -7.37 -22.18
N PRO A 23 10.24 -6.94 -22.41
CA PRO A 23 10.88 -7.02 -23.74
C PRO A 23 10.87 -8.41 -24.39
N GLU A 24 11.06 -9.47 -23.59
CA GLU A 24 11.06 -10.87 -24.02
C GLU A 24 9.66 -11.47 -24.22
N ALA A 25 8.60 -10.74 -23.85
CA ALA A 25 7.22 -11.21 -23.86
C ALA A 25 6.32 -10.30 -24.71
N SER A 26 6.69 -10.10 -25.98
CA SER A 26 5.89 -9.31 -26.93
C SER A 26 4.51 -9.94 -27.25
N SER A 27 4.37 -11.25 -27.03
CA SER A 27 3.12 -12.00 -27.18
C SER A 27 3.01 -13.08 -26.10
N LEU A 28 1.82 -13.67 -25.93
CA LEU A 28 1.61 -14.80 -25.03
C LEU A 28 2.46 -16.01 -25.44
N GLU A 29 2.56 -16.29 -26.74
CA GLU A 29 3.41 -17.36 -27.28
C GLU A 29 4.89 -17.15 -26.91
N ALA A 30 5.40 -15.93 -27.06
CA ALA A 30 6.78 -15.61 -26.66
C ALA A 30 6.97 -15.73 -25.13
N ALA A 31 6.01 -15.26 -24.35
CA ALA A 31 6.04 -15.33 -22.88
C ALA A 31 6.06 -16.77 -22.36
N LEU A 32 5.32 -17.66 -23.03
CA LEU A 32 5.24 -19.09 -22.71
C LEU A 32 6.28 -19.93 -23.45
N GLN A 33 7.11 -19.31 -24.31
CA GLN A 33 8.12 -19.99 -25.12
C GLN A 33 7.54 -21.14 -25.97
N GLY A 34 6.32 -20.96 -26.48
CA GLY A 34 5.60 -21.97 -27.25
C GLY A 34 5.08 -23.16 -26.43
N LEU A 35 5.13 -23.09 -25.11
CA LEU A 35 4.54 -24.09 -24.21
C LEU A 35 3.09 -23.75 -23.88
N GLU A 36 2.29 -24.77 -23.55
CA GLU A 36 0.96 -24.58 -22.99
C GLU A 36 1.06 -24.20 -21.49
N PRO A 37 0.20 -23.32 -20.99
CA PRO A 37 0.22 -22.95 -19.57
C PRO A 37 -0.20 -24.14 -18.69
N GLU A 38 0.57 -24.42 -17.65
CA GLU A 38 0.23 -25.48 -16.67
C GLU A 38 -1.09 -25.16 -15.93
N PHE A 39 -1.33 -23.88 -15.68
CA PHE A 39 -2.53 -23.37 -15.06
C PHE A 39 -2.86 -21.99 -15.63
N THR A 40 -4.15 -21.76 -15.88
CA THR A 40 -4.66 -20.44 -16.29
C THR A 40 -5.64 -19.98 -15.23
N ASN A 41 -5.44 -18.75 -14.74
CA ASN A 41 -6.39 -18.08 -13.87
C ASN A 41 -6.91 -16.82 -14.54
N ILE A 42 -8.22 -16.66 -14.59
CA ILE A 42 -8.86 -15.44 -15.09
C ILE A 42 -9.32 -14.67 -13.86
N VAL A 43 -8.80 -13.45 -13.69
CA VAL A 43 -9.20 -12.57 -12.60
C VAL A 43 -10.38 -11.74 -13.05
N HIS A 44 -11.49 -11.86 -12.34
CA HIS A 44 -12.71 -11.12 -12.56
C HIS A 44 -12.86 -9.96 -11.54
N PRO A 45 -13.66 -8.93 -11.85
CA PRO A 45 -13.91 -7.83 -10.91
C PRO A 45 -14.45 -8.28 -9.54
N GLU A 46 -15.26 -9.34 -9.50
CA GLU A 46 -15.78 -9.96 -8.28
C GLU A 46 -14.69 -10.55 -7.39
N ASP A 47 -13.60 -11.06 -7.98
CA ASP A 47 -12.44 -11.58 -7.23
C ASP A 47 -11.79 -10.43 -6.46
N ILE A 48 -11.62 -9.27 -7.11
CA ILE A 48 -11.06 -8.07 -6.48
C ILE A 48 -11.94 -7.62 -5.30
N LEU A 49 -13.27 -7.61 -5.49
CA LEU A 49 -14.20 -7.25 -4.43
C LEU A 49 -14.21 -8.28 -3.29
N SER A 50 -14.09 -9.58 -3.60
CA SER A 50 -13.98 -10.63 -2.59
C SER A 50 -12.71 -10.48 -1.78
N THR A 51 -11.56 -10.36 -2.46
CA THR A 51 -10.27 -10.14 -1.81
C THR A 51 -10.27 -8.88 -0.96
N LYS A 52 -10.88 -7.78 -1.43
CA LYS A 52 -11.02 -6.57 -0.60
C LYS A 52 -11.80 -6.85 0.68
N ARG A 53 -12.94 -7.57 0.61
CA ARG A 53 -13.71 -7.96 1.81
C ARG A 53 -12.91 -8.87 2.74
N GLU A 54 -12.14 -9.80 2.20
CA GLU A 54 -11.30 -10.72 2.98
C GLU A 54 -10.14 -9.99 3.69
N LEU A 55 -9.61 -8.93 3.08
CA LEU A 55 -8.55 -8.10 3.65
C LEU A 55 -9.06 -7.04 4.65
N THR A 56 -10.37 -6.79 4.69
CA THR A 56 -11.01 -5.89 5.66
C THR A 56 -11.51 -6.68 6.86
N ASN A 57 -10.96 -6.42 8.04
CA ASN A 57 -11.35 -7.07 9.30
C ASN A 57 -11.56 -6.09 10.48
N ALA A 58 -11.47 -4.78 10.22
CA ALA A 58 -11.88 -3.76 11.19
C ALA A 58 -13.41 -3.71 11.31
N ALA A 59 -13.90 -3.46 12.53
CA ALA A 59 -15.33 -3.32 12.83
C ALA A 59 -15.66 -2.06 13.65
N ASN A 60 -14.65 -1.23 13.95
CA ASN A 60 -14.77 -0.11 14.89
C ASN A 60 -14.73 1.25 14.17
N GLU A 61 -15.43 2.24 14.71
CA GLU A 61 -15.44 3.62 14.19
C GLU A 61 -14.16 4.41 14.51
N HIS A 62 -13.38 3.99 15.52
CA HIS A 62 -12.14 4.68 15.88
C HIS A 62 -10.99 4.24 14.99
N VAL A 63 -10.30 5.20 14.37
CA VAL A 63 -9.13 4.99 13.51
C VAL A 63 -7.89 5.52 14.22
N ASP A 64 -6.93 4.64 14.50
CA ASP A 64 -5.66 5.02 15.11
C ASP A 64 -4.65 5.50 14.05
N LEU A 65 -4.64 4.85 12.88
CA LEU A 65 -3.70 5.13 11.79
C LEU A 65 -4.39 5.07 10.42
N VAL A 66 -4.24 6.13 9.64
CA VAL A 66 -4.46 6.12 8.19
C VAL A 66 -3.10 5.96 7.51
N LEU A 67 -2.94 4.94 6.68
CA LEU A 67 -1.72 4.72 5.90
C LEU A 67 -2.05 4.65 4.40
N VAL A 68 -1.53 5.61 3.65
CA VAL A 68 -1.70 5.67 2.19
C VAL A 68 -0.35 5.58 1.49
N GLY A 69 -0.36 5.00 0.28
CA GLY A 69 0.82 5.01 -0.58
C GLY A 69 1.77 3.85 -0.33
N CYS A 70 1.28 2.67 0.07
CA CYS A 70 2.09 1.46 0.05
C CYS A 70 1.89 0.74 -1.31
N PRO A 71 2.88 0.69 -2.23
CA PRO A 71 4.31 0.94 -2.00
C PRO A 71 4.77 2.39 -2.03
N HIS A 72 4.30 3.23 -2.97
CA HIS A 72 4.55 4.68 -2.96
C HIS A 72 3.37 5.43 -3.61
N ALA A 73 2.84 6.45 -2.96
CA ALA A 73 1.86 7.36 -3.53
C ALA A 73 2.50 8.26 -4.61
N SER A 74 1.81 8.39 -5.74
CA SER A 74 2.11 9.34 -6.81
C SER A 74 1.78 10.78 -6.40
N TYR A 75 2.34 11.75 -7.13
CA TYR A 75 1.97 13.15 -6.98
C TYR A 75 0.46 13.39 -7.19
N THR A 76 -0.16 12.72 -8.16
CA THR A 76 -1.60 12.84 -8.40
C THR A 76 -2.44 12.30 -7.24
N GLU A 77 -2.01 11.21 -6.60
CA GLU A 77 -2.69 10.72 -5.40
C GLU A 77 -2.55 11.71 -4.24
N MET A 78 -1.38 12.34 -4.07
CA MET A 78 -1.19 13.42 -3.11
C MET A 78 -2.14 14.61 -3.34
N GLN A 79 -2.37 14.99 -4.60
CA GLN A 79 -3.35 16.03 -4.94
C GLN A 79 -4.77 15.61 -4.56
N SER A 80 -5.18 14.40 -4.93
CA SER A 80 -6.50 13.86 -4.60
C SER A 80 -6.72 13.82 -3.08
N ILE A 81 -5.70 13.48 -2.30
CA ILE A 81 -5.77 13.51 -0.83
C ILE A 81 -6.00 14.94 -0.34
N LEU A 82 -5.24 15.92 -0.83
CA LEU A 82 -5.42 17.32 -0.44
C LEU A 82 -6.86 17.81 -0.72
N GLU A 83 -7.40 17.45 -1.89
CA GLU A 83 -8.78 17.78 -2.28
C GLU A 83 -9.81 17.12 -1.35
N LEU A 84 -9.63 15.84 -1.04
CA LEU A 84 -10.52 15.09 -0.13
C LEU A 84 -10.49 15.62 1.31
N MET A 85 -9.33 16.10 1.76
CA MET A 85 -9.22 16.74 3.07
C MET A 85 -10.04 18.04 3.11
N ASN A 86 -10.15 18.77 2.00
CA ASN A 86 -10.98 19.97 1.84
C ASN A 86 -10.79 20.97 3.01
N GLY A 87 -9.52 21.21 3.38
CA GLY A 87 -9.12 22.10 4.48
C GLY A 87 -9.31 21.55 5.90
N LYS A 88 -9.82 20.32 6.06
CA LYS A 88 -9.89 19.65 7.37
C LYS A 88 -8.51 19.16 7.78
N ILE A 89 -8.23 19.23 9.07
CA ILE A 89 -7.00 18.68 9.66
C ILE A 89 -7.24 17.27 10.18
N VAL A 90 -6.17 16.47 10.28
CA VAL A 90 -6.19 15.16 10.91
C VAL A 90 -6.69 15.28 12.36
N LYS A 91 -7.62 14.41 12.74
CA LYS A 91 -8.25 14.40 14.05
C LYS A 91 -7.23 14.05 15.14
N GLU A 92 -7.32 14.72 16.29
CA GLU A 92 -6.53 14.35 17.46
C GLU A 92 -6.77 12.88 17.86
N GLY A 93 -5.68 12.17 18.16
CA GLY A 93 -5.69 10.74 18.43
C GLY A 93 -5.60 9.85 17.18
N THR A 94 -5.61 10.41 15.97
CA THR A 94 -5.38 9.68 14.72
C THR A 94 -4.07 10.13 14.09
N LEU A 95 -3.28 9.18 13.58
CA LEU A 95 -2.13 9.46 12.73
C LEU A 95 -2.51 9.31 11.25
N PHE A 96 -1.99 10.17 10.38
CA PHE A 96 -2.09 9.98 8.93
C PHE A 96 -0.68 9.97 8.34
N TRP A 97 -0.24 8.80 7.88
CA TRP A 97 1.03 8.62 7.21
C TRP A 97 0.82 8.40 5.71
N LEU A 98 1.62 9.09 4.90
CA LEU A 98 1.65 8.96 3.45
C LEU A 98 3.05 8.55 3.03
N GLN A 99 3.18 7.39 2.39
CA GLN A 99 4.44 6.88 1.88
C GLN A 99 4.60 7.28 0.41
N THR A 100 5.77 7.78 0.04
CA THR A 100 6.06 8.18 -1.35
C THR A 100 7.56 8.07 -1.67
N GLY A 101 7.91 8.19 -2.95
CA GLY A 101 9.29 8.20 -3.43
C GLY A 101 9.89 9.60 -3.47
N GLN A 102 11.23 9.69 -3.51
CA GLN A 102 11.98 10.95 -3.64
C GLN A 102 11.44 11.86 -4.77
N ALA A 103 11.23 11.32 -5.96
CA ALA A 103 10.84 12.10 -7.14
C ALA A 103 9.48 12.80 -6.95
N GLU A 104 8.49 12.05 -6.46
CA GLU A 104 7.14 12.57 -6.21
C GLU A 104 7.13 13.60 -5.08
N LYS A 105 7.91 13.35 -4.01
CA LYS A 105 8.06 14.31 -2.91
C LYS A 105 8.75 15.60 -3.34
N ASP A 106 9.74 15.53 -4.23
CA ASP A 106 10.39 16.72 -4.77
C ASP A 106 9.44 17.55 -5.64
N LEU A 107 8.61 16.90 -6.43
CA LEU A 107 7.57 17.57 -7.20
C LEU A 107 6.54 18.23 -6.26
N ALA A 108 6.07 17.51 -5.24
CA ALA A 108 5.17 18.04 -4.21
C ALA A 108 5.77 19.23 -3.46
N ARG A 109 7.08 19.20 -3.17
CA ARG A 109 7.76 20.33 -2.53
C ARG A 109 7.78 21.56 -3.43
N ARG A 110 8.09 21.40 -4.72
CA ARG A 110 8.20 22.51 -5.69
C ARG A 110 6.85 23.18 -5.96
N SER A 111 5.75 22.44 -5.91
CA SER A 111 4.40 22.98 -6.11
C SER A 111 3.76 23.57 -4.84
N GLY A 112 4.38 23.38 -3.67
CA GLY A 112 3.79 23.74 -2.37
C GLY A 112 2.81 22.70 -1.82
N LEU A 113 2.49 21.65 -2.58
CA LEU A 113 1.61 20.55 -2.17
C LEU A 113 2.13 19.84 -0.91
N LEU A 114 3.44 19.62 -0.80
CA LEU A 114 4.05 18.96 0.35
C LEU A 114 3.70 19.69 1.66
N LYS A 115 3.91 21.02 1.67
CA LYS A 115 3.62 21.87 2.82
C LYS A 115 2.12 21.90 3.13
N ALA A 116 1.29 21.95 2.10
CA ALA A 116 -0.16 21.93 2.26
C ALA A 116 -0.64 20.63 2.94
N LEU A 117 -0.07 19.47 2.59
CA LEU A 117 -0.40 18.19 3.24
C LEU A 117 0.11 18.14 4.69
N GLU A 118 1.36 18.57 4.93
CA GLU A 118 1.94 18.63 6.26
C GLU A 118 1.15 19.55 7.21
N ASP A 119 0.63 20.68 6.71
CA ASP A 119 -0.21 21.61 7.48
C ASP A 119 -1.55 21.03 7.90
N LEU A 120 -2.02 19.98 7.20
CA LEU A 120 -3.22 19.25 7.59
C LEU A 120 -2.92 18.13 8.60
N GLY A 121 -1.67 17.95 9.02
CA GLY A 121 -1.24 16.93 9.97
C GLY A 121 -0.84 15.60 9.33
N ILE A 122 -0.57 15.58 8.01
CA ILE A 122 -0.15 14.37 7.30
C ILE A 122 1.37 14.24 7.38
N PHE A 123 1.84 13.09 7.88
CA PHE A 123 3.26 12.77 7.93
C PHE A 123 3.72 12.09 6.63
N ILE A 124 4.74 12.65 5.99
CA ILE A 124 5.25 12.18 4.70
C ILE A 124 6.49 11.31 4.88
N MET A 125 6.32 10.01 4.72
CA MET A 125 7.40 9.01 4.73
C MET A 125 7.98 8.85 3.33
N GLN A 126 9.30 8.97 3.21
CA GLN A 126 9.99 8.90 1.93
C GLN A 126 10.86 7.64 1.84
N ASP A 127 10.80 6.93 0.72
CA ASP A 127 11.67 5.80 0.34
C ASP A 127 11.84 4.72 1.43
N SER A 128 10.80 4.52 2.27
CA SER A 128 10.81 3.51 3.32
C SER A 128 9.45 2.84 3.46
N CYS A 129 9.46 1.58 3.89
CA CYS A 129 8.29 0.82 4.21
C CYS A 129 7.92 0.98 5.68
N ILE A 130 6.64 1.16 6.02
CA ILE A 130 6.18 1.12 7.41
C ILE A 130 6.60 -0.18 8.12
N ASN A 131 6.66 -1.30 7.38
CA ASN A 131 7.06 -2.60 7.90
C ASN A 131 8.56 -2.70 8.20
N ASN A 132 9.38 -1.70 7.85
CA ASN A 132 10.78 -1.61 8.27
C ASN A 132 10.91 -1.08 9.71
N PHE A 133 9.84 -0.52 10.27
CA PHE A 133 9.80 -0.02 11.64
C PHE A 133 9.20 -1.07 12.58
N PRO A 134 9.54 -1.06 13.89
CA PRO A 134 8.96 -1.98 14.86
C PRO A 134 7.51 -1.57 15.18
N MET A 135 6.59 -1.90 14.28
CA MET A 135 5.17 -1.53 14.37
C MET A 135 4.39 -2.37 15.38
N LYS A 136 4.88 -3.57 15.67
CA LYS A 136 4.34 -4.41 16.73
C LYS A 136 4.47 -3.70 18.08
N ASN A 137 3.39 -3.75 18.87
CA ASN A 137 3.25 -3.06 20.17
C ASN A 137 3.14 -1.52 20.11
N GLN A 138 2.98 -0.90 18.93
CA GLN A 138 2.69 0.54 18.86
C GLN A 138 1.25 0.89 19.30
N GLY A 139 0.40 -0.13 19.50
CA GLY A 139 -0.95 0.05 20.05
C GLY A 139 -2.03 0.40 19.02
N PHE A 140 -1.71 0.39 17.73
CA PHE A 140 -2.68 0.59 16.65
C PHE A 140 -3.68 -0.58 16.61
N LYS A 141 -4.96 -0.30 16.86
CA LYS A 141 -6.04 -1.29 16.86
C LYS A 141 -6.83 -1.29 15.56
N THR A 142 -7.00 -0.12 14.95
CA THR A 142 -7.69 0.09 13.67
C THR A 142 -6.83 0.90 12.73
N ILE A 143 -6.52 0.32 11.58
CA ILE A 143 -5.72 0.91 10.52
C ILE A 143 -6.59 1.05 9.27
N VAL A 144 -6.61 2.21 8.65
CA VAL A 144 -7.27 2.44 7.36
C VAL A 144 -6.21 2.57 6.28
N THR A 145 -6.36 1.90 5.16
CA THR A 145 -5.39 1.98 4.05
C THR A 145 -6.07 1.88 2.70
N ASN A 146 -5.46 2.45 1.65
CA ASN A 146 -5.87 2.25 0.26
C ASN A 146 -5.06 1.16 -0.45
N SER A 147 -4.23 0.41 0.29
CA SER A 147 -3.26 -0.54 -0.26
C SER A 147 -3.59 -1.97 0.13
N GLY A 148 -3.86 -2.82 -0.88
CA GLY A 148 -4.01 -4.27 -0.65
C GLY A 148 -2.76 -4.91 -0.06
N LYS A 149 -1.57 -4.40 -0.41
CA LYS A 149 -0.29 -4.83 0.18
C LYS A 149 -0.27 -4.54 1.67
N MET A 150 -0.61 -3.31 2.07
CA MET A 150 -0.65 -2.97 3.48
C MET A 150 -1.71 -3.76 4.22
N ALA A 151 -2.92 -3.90 3.65
CA ALA A 151 -4.01 -4.63 4.28
C ALA A 151 -3.64 -6.10 4.54
N HIS A 152 -2.89 -6.72 3.62
CA HIS A 152 -2.35 -8.05 3.81
C HIS A 152 -1.31 -8.13 4.95
N TYR A 153 -0.40 -7.16 5.08
CA TYR A 153 0.68 -7.21 6.07
C TYR A 153 0.28 -6.73 7.46
N ALA A 154 -0.65 -5.79 7.56
CA ALA A 154 -0.96 -5.10 8.82
C ALA A 154 -1.29 -6.07 9.96
N PRO A 155 -2.17 -7.08 9.81
CA PRO A 155 -2.47 -8.01 10.90
C PRO A 155 -1.23 -8.71 11.47
N GLY A 156 -0.26 -9.07 10.62
CA GLY A 156 0.98 -9.73 11.03
C GLY A 156 2.08 -8.79 11.54
N THR A 157 2.08 -7.53 11.11
CA THR A 157 3.16 -6.57 11.38
C THR A 157 2.81 -5.56 12.48
N THR A 158 1.53 -5.24 12.67
CA THR A 158 1.03 -4.26 13.63
C THR A 158 0.16 -4.88 14.72
N GLU A 159 -0.41 -6.07 14.50
CA GLU A 159 -1.47 -6.71 15.32
C GLU A 159 -2.81 -5.94 15.33
N GLY A 160 -2.92 -4.89 14.51
CA GLY A 160 -4.15 -4.12 14.32
C GLY A 160 -5.07 -4.72 13.26
N ASN A 161 -6.35 -4.40 13.36
CA ASN A 161 -7.34 -4.69 12.34
C ASN A 161 -7.28 -3.62 11.23
N VAL A 162 -7.70 -3.98 10.02
CA VAL A 162 -7.60 -3.15 8.82
C VAL A 162 -8.97 -2.90 8.20
N GLU A 163 -9.16 -1.65 7.75
CA GLU A 163 -10.15 -1.24 6.78
C GLU A 163 -9.43 -0.88 5.45
N LEU A 164 -9.76 -1.58 4.35
CA LEU A 164 -9.24 -1.34 2.99
C LEU A 164 -10.26 -0.63 2.10
#